data_AF-A0A062U345-F1
#
_entry.id   AF-A0A062U345-F1
#
_cell.length_a   1.000
_cell.length_b   1.000
_cell.length_c   1.000
_cell.angle_alpha   90.00
_cell.angle_beta   90.00
_cell.angle_gamma   90.00
#
_symmetry.space_group_name_H-M   'P 1'
#
loop_
_entity.id
_entity.type
_entity.pdbx_description
1 polymer ?
#
loop_
_entity_poly.entity_id
_entity_poly.type
_entity_poly.pdbx_seq_one_letter_code
_entity_poly.pdbx_strand_id
1 'polypeptide(L)'
;MSNVSFSAYAALGSVKPGAGTENLAKDTAAKSGAADGFSTFKAALQEAEQAAMQTAVSGADPHAMVEALAQAELVLDAAVTVRDKVVEAYQELLRMPV
;
A
#
# COMPACT_ATOMS: atom_id res chain seq x y z
N MET A 1 41.40 22.20 -12.41
CA MET A 1 40.75 23.25 -11.60
C MET A 1 39.25 23.09 -11.77
N SER A 2 38.60 22.45 -10.80
CA SER A 2 37.18 22.10 -10.87
C SER A 2 36.34 23.22 -10.29
N ASN A 3 35.48 23.83 -11.10
CA ASN A 3 34.38 24.66 -10.60
C ASN A 3 33.10 23.83 -10.66
N VAL A 4 32.74 23.25 -9.51
CA VAL A 4 31.41 22.66 -9.30
C VAL A 4 30.56 23.71 -8.61
N SER A 5 29.61 24.29 -9.36
CA SER A 5 28.62 25.21 -8.82
C SER A 5 27.51 24.46 -8.09
N PHE A 6 27.40 24.67 -6.79
CA PHE A 6 26.33 24.14 -5.92
C PHE A 6 25.19 25.16 -5.87
N SER A 7 24.09 24.91 -6.58
CA SER A 7 22.87 25.73 -6.47
C SER A 7 21.68 24.83 -6.18
N ALA A 8 21.63 24.34 -4.94
CA ALA A 8 20.54 23.51 -4.42
C ALA A 8 19.38 24.32 -3.81
N TYR A 9 19.49 25.65 -3.74
CA TYR A 9 18.52 26.48 -3.01
C TYR A 9 17.58 27.34 -3.88
N ALA A 10 17.74 27.36 -5.20
CA ALA A 10 16.89 28.20 -6.06
C ALA A 10 15.57 27.52 -6.50
N ALA A 11 15.36 26.23 -6.21
CA ALA A 11 14.18 25.49 -6.63
C ALA A 11 13.08 25.35 -5.55
N LEU A 12 13.26 25.94 -4.37
CA LEU A 12 12.29 25.84 -3.26
C LEU A 12 11.27 27.00 -3.23
N GLY A 13 11.10 27.73 -4.34
CA GLY A 13 10.38 29.00 -4.37
C GLY A 13 8.98 29.02 -4.97
N SER A 14 8.49 27.95 -5.60
CA SER A 14 7.27 28.07 -6.45
C SER A 14 6.29 26.92 -6.39
N VAL A 15 6.05 26.32 -5.21
CA VAL A 15 4.82 25.54 -5.00
C VAL A 15 3.94 26.30 -4.02
N LYS A 16 2.97 27.03 -4.57
CA LYS A 16 1.76 27.41 -3.85
C LYS A 16 0.77 26.28 -4.04
N PRO A 17 0.48 25.43 -3.05
CA PRO A 17 -0.66 24.53 -3.14
C PRO A 17 -1.91 25.35 -2.79
N GLY A 18 -2.80 25.51 -3.76
CA GLY A 18 -4.19 25.80 -3.47
C GLY A 18 -4.79 24.58 -2.79
N ALA A 19 -5.42 24.77 -1.64
CA ALA A 19 -6.00 23.77 -0.74
C ALA A 19 -7.22 23.01 -1.32
N GLY A 20 -7.19 22.66 -2.61
CA GLY A 20 -8.22 21.88 -3.31
C GLY A 20 -7.67 20.79 -4.23
N THR A 21 -6.35 20.74 -4.48
CA THR A 21 -5.71 19.70 -5.31
C THR A 21 -5.02 18.60 -4.51
N GLU A 22 -4.87 18.76 -3.18
CA GLU A 22 -4.29 17.73 -2.31
C GLU A 22 -5.13 16.45 -2.25
N ASN A 23 -6.46 16.55 -2.32
CA ASN A 23 -7.34 15.37 -2.30
C ASN A 23 -7.28 14.56 -3.61
N LEU A 24 -7.28 15.21 -4.78
CA LEU A 24 -7.20 14.49 -6.06
C LEU A 24 -5.82 13.85 -6.30
N ALA A 25 -4.74 14.49 -5.84
CA ALA A 25 -3.39 13.92 -5.90
C ALA A 25 -3.25 12.71 -4.96
N LYS A 26 -3.88 12.76 -3.79
CA LYS A 26 -3.92 11.65 -2.82
C LYS A 26 -4.76 10.48 -3.33
N ASP A 27 -5.89 10.73 -3.99
CA ASP A 27 -6.72 9.68 -4.63
C ASP A 27 -6.02 8.98 -5.81
N THR A 28 -5.28 9.73 -6.62
CA THR A 28 -4.56 9.15 -7.77
C THR A 28 -3.34 8.36 -7.32
N ALA A 29 -2.59 8.86 -6.33
CA ALA A 29 -1.49 8.13 -5.70
C ALA A 29 -1.98 6.90 -4.91
N ALA A 30 -3.15 6.99 -4.26
CA ALA A 30 -3.79 5.87 -3.58
C ALA A 30 -4.29 4.80 -4.57
N LYS A 31 -4.78 5.17 -5.76
CA LYS A 31 -5.16 4.21 -6.81
C LYS A 31 -3.98 3.42 -7.35
N SER A 32 -2.84 4.08 -7.60
CA SER A 32 -1.61 3.41 -8.03
C SER A 32 -1.04 2.53 -6.90
N GLY A 33 -0.96 3.05 -5.67
CA GLY A 33 -0.48 2.29 -4.52
C GLY A 33 -1.39 1.13 -4.11
N ALA A 34 -2.70 1.23 -4.31
CA ALA A 34 -3.65 0.15 -4.05
C ALA A 34 -3.53 -0.97 -5.09
N ALA A 35 -3.28 -0.64 -6.36
CA ALA A 35 -3.05 -1.64 -7.41
C ALA A 35 -1.74 -2.43 -7.14
N ASP A 36 -0.68 -1.73 -6.75
CA ASP A 36 0.60 -2.34 -6.36
C ASP A 36 0.49 -3.12 -5.03
N GLY A 37 -0.30 -2.63 -4.08
CA GLY A 37 -0.62 -3.35 -2.84
C GLY A 37 -1.40 -4.64 -3.09
N PHE A 38 -2.32 -4.63 -4.07
CA PHE A 38 -3.08 -5.82 -4.45
C PHE A 38 -2.19 -6.90 -5.12
N SER A 39 -1.25 -6.50 -5.98
CA SER A 39 -0.30 -7.45 -6.59
C SER A 39 0.63 -8.06 -5.53
N THR A 40 1.07 -7.25 -4.57
CA THR A 40 1.88 -7.67 -3.41
C THR A 40 1.12 -8.62 -2.50
N PHE A 41 -0.16 -8.33 -2.20
CA PHE A 41 -1.04 -9.22 -1.46
C PHE A 41 -1.21 -10.58 -2.13
N LYS A 42 -1.44 -10.58 -3.45
CA LYS A 42 -1.56 -11.82 -4.21
C LYS A 42 -0.27 -12.65 -4.14
N ALA A 43 0.88 -12.02 -4.25
CA ALA A 43 2.17 -12.69 -4.14
C ALA A 43 2.37 -13.30 -2.74
N ALA A 44 2.11 -12.54 -1.67
CA ALA A 44 2.22 -13.01 -0.30
C ALA A 44 1.27 -14.18 0.02
N LEU A 45 0.03 -14.13 -0.50
CA LEU A 45 -0.94 -15.22 -0.36
C LEU A 45 -0.47 -16.50 -1.07
N GLN A 46 0.03 -16.37 -2.30
CA GLN A 46 0.54 -17.51 -3.07
C GLN A 46 1.75 -18.16 -2.39
N GLU A 47 2.65 -17.35 -1.83
CA GLU A 47 3.80 -17.83 -1.07
C GLU A 47 3.38 -18.58 0.20
N ALA A 48 2.41 -18.04 0.95
CA ALA A 48 1.85 -18.70 2.13
C ALA A 48 1.15 -20.03 1.77
N GLU A 49 0.39 -20.08 0.68
CA GLU A 49 -0.23 -21.31 0.18
C GLU A 49 0.81 -22.36 -0.23
N GLN A 50 1.87 -21.93 -0.89
CA GLN A 50 2.92 -22.83 -1.35
C GLN A 50 3.74 -23.39 -0.17
N ALA A 51 4.05 -22.55 0.81
CA ALA A 51 4.67 -22.99 2.06
C ALA A 51 3.77 -23.98 2.80
N ALA A 52 2.48 -23.67 2.97
CA ALA A 52 1.51 -24.57 3.62
C ALA A 52 1.37 -25.91 2.89
N MET A 53 1.33 -25.91 1.55
CA MET A 53 1.30 -27.14 0.76
C MET A 53 2.58 -27.96 0.91
N GLN A 54 3.75 -27.33 0.96
CA GLN A 54 5.02 -28.04 1.19
C GLN A 54 5.05 -28.68 2.58
N THR A 55 4.64 -27.95 3.62
CA THR A 55 4.56 -28.48 4.98
C THR A 55 3.55 -29.63 5.06
N ALA A 56 2.38 -29.50 4.44
CA ALA A 56 1.31 -30.50 4.47
C ALA A 56 1.60 -31.76 3.64
N VAL A 57 2.28 -31.64 2.50
CA VAL A 57 2.53 -32.75 1.56
C VAL A 57 3.86 -33.45 1.81
N SER A 58 4.94 -32.73 2.10
CA SER A 58 6.27 -33.31 2.29
C SER A 58 6.75 -33.34 3.75
N GLY A 59 6.00 -32.75 4.67
CA GLY A 59 6.45 -32.56 6.05
C GLY A 59 7.57 -31.50 6.16
N ALA A 60 7.60 -30.53 5.23
CA ALA A 60 8.55 -29.42 5.26
C ALA A 60 8.47 -28.60 6.57
N ASP A 61 9.44 -27.69 6.77
CA ASP A 61 9.60 -26.96 8.02
C ASP A 61 8.34 -26.15 8.42
N PRO A 62 7.68 -26.47 9.55
CA PRO A 62 6.52 -25.74 10.02
C PRO A 62 6.85 -24.28 10.41
N HIS A 63 8.11 -23.94 10.71
CA HIS A 63 8.48 -22.56 10.98
C HIS A 63 8.37 -21.68 9.73
N ALA A 64 8.74 -22.19 8.56
CA ALA A 64 8.62 -21.46 7.30
C ALA A 64 7.15 -21.17 6.92
N MET A 65 6.23 -22.10 7.25
CA MET A 65 4.79 -21.88 7.07
C MET A 65 4.28 -20.75 7.96
N VAL A 66 4.68 -20.73 9.24
CA VAL A 66 4.25 -19.70 10.19
C VAL A 66 4.82 -18.33 9.82
N GLU A 67 6.06 -18.27 9.33
CA GLU A 67 6.68 -17.04 8.84
C GLU A 67 5.92 -16.47 7.63
N ALA A 68 5.60 -17.32 6.64
CA ALA A 68 4.84 -16.91 5.47
C ALA A 68 3.41 -16.45 5.83
N LEU A 69 2.76 -17.12 6.78
CA LEU A 69 1.45 -16.73 7.30
C LEU A 69 1.49 -15.38 8.04
N ALA A 70 2.53 -15.14 8.86
CA ALA A 70 2.71 -13.86 9.55
C ALA A 70 2.91 -12.70 8.56
N GLN A 71 3.61 -12.94 7.44
CA GLN A 71 3.73 -11.95 6.38
C GLN A 71 2.39 -11.67 5.69
N ALA A 72 1.59 -12.70 5.42
CA ALA A 72 0.26 -12.54 4.85
C ALA A 72 -0.71 -11.78 5.78
N GLU A 73 -0.59 -11.97 7.10
CA GLU A 73 -1.41 -11.27 8.11
C GLU A 73 -1.21 -9.75 8.08
N LEU A 74 0.05 -9.30 7.97
CA LEU A 74 0.36 -7.86 7.87
C LEU A 74 -0.28 -7.21 6.63
N VAL A 75 -0.31 -7.94 5.51
CA VAL A 75 -0.92 -7.43 4.27
C VAL A 75 -2.44 -7.48 4.36
N LEU A 76 -3.02 -8.48 5.04
CA LEU A 76 -4.45 -8.55 5.29
C LEU A 76 -4.95 -7.36 6.13
N ASP A 77 -4.21 -6.98 7.19
CA ASP A 77 -4.54 -5.81 8.02
C ASP A 77 -4.56 -4.51 7.20
N ALA A 78 -3.59 -4.35 6.30
CA ALA A 78 -3.56 -3.21 5.39
C ALA A 78 -4.77 -3.22 4.43
N ALA A 79 -5.16 -4.39 3.91
CA ALA A 79 -6.33 -4.54 3.05
C ALA A 79 -7.64 -4.21 3.78
N VAL A 80 -7.80 -4.65 5.03
CA VAL A 80 -8.96 -4.31 5.87
C VAL A 80 -9.02 -2.81 6.15
N THR A 81 -7.87 -2.18 6.44
CA THR A 81 -7.78 -0.73 6.64
C THR A 81 -8.26 0.05 5.41
N VAL A 82 -7.83 -0.36 4.21
CA VAL A 82 -8.31 0.25 2.96
C VAL A 82 -9.80 0.05 2.77
N ARG A 83 -10.32 -1.16 3.05
CA ARG A 83 -11.75 -1.47 2.97
C ARG A 83 -12.56 -0.58 3.90
N ASP A 84 -12.12 -0.38 5.13
CA ASP A 84 -12.82 0.47 6.11
C ASP A 84 -12.81 1.94 5.71
N LYS A 85 -11.70 2.44 5.15
CA LYS A 85 -11.62 3.80 4.59
C LYS A 85 -12.54 4.01 3.40
N VAL A 86 -12.67 3.03 2.53
CA VAL A 86 -13.62 3.07 1.40
C VAL A 86 -15.06 3.10 1.93
N VAL A 87 -15.37 2.27 2.93
CA VAL A 87 -16.70 2.26 3.56
C VAL A 87 -17.03 3.59 4.23
N GLU A 88 -16.09 4.19 4.95
CA GLU A 88 -16.24 5.52 5.59
C GLU A 88 -16.57 6.59 4.54
N ALA A 89 -15.79 6.66 3.46
CA ALA A 89 -16.01 7.60 2.35
C ALA A 89 -17.38 7.38 1.67
N TYR A 90 -17.80 6.13 1.46
CA TYR A 90 -19.13 5.82 0.91
C TYR A 90 -20.26 6.29 1.83
N GLN A 91 -20.13 6.06 3.14
CA GLN A 91 -21.15 6.48 4.09
C GLN A 91 -21.20 8.01 4.23
N GLU A 92 -20.08 8.71 4.11
CA GLU A 92 -20.04 10.17 4.11
C GLU A 92 -20.75 10.75 2.88
N LEU A 93 -20.54 10.15 1.70
CA LEU A 93 -21.21 10.51 0.46
C LEU A 93 -22.75 10.33 0.53
N LEU A 94 -23.21 9.34 1.31
CA LEU A 94 -24.63 9.06 1.58
C LEU A 94 -25.23 9.89 2.73
N ARG A 95 -24.40 10.46 3.62
CA ARG A 95 -24.84 11.27 4.77
C ARG A 95 -24.99 12.76 4.42
N MET A 96 -24.53 13.20 3.26
CA MET A 96 -24.99 14.47 2.70
C MET A 96 -26.43 14.28 2.19
N PRO A 97 -27.46 14.87 2.84
CA PRO A 97 -28.78 14.90 2.23
C PRO A 97 -28.71 15.73 0.93
N VAL A 98 -29.34 15.22 -0.11
CA VAL A 98 -29.67 15.99 -1.32
C VAL A 98 -30.59 17.16 -1.00
#